data_AF-A0A4Z2ELZ2-F1
#
_entry.id   AF-A0A4Z2ELZ2-F1
#
_cell.length_a   1.000
_cell.length_b   1.000
_cell.length_c   1.000
_cell.angle_alpha   90.00
_cell.angle_beta   90.00
_cell.angle_gamma   90.00
#
_symmetry.space_group_name_H-M   'P 1'
#
loop_
_entity.id
_entity.type
_entity.pdbx_description
1 polymer ?
#
loop_
_entity_poly.entity_id
_entity_poly.type
_entity_poly.pdbx_seq_one_letter_code
_entity_poly.pdbx_strand_id
1 'polypeptide(L)'
;MCPCSLEERQPWVYLTCGHVHGRHDWGQRSEGVAEPRDGEGSTTRCECPLCRSVGPYVPLWLGCEPAVYLDAGAPTHAFVPCGHVCSERTVRYWAETPLPHGTHAFRPVCPFCSAALGTPGWTRLIFQGPID
;
A
#
# COMPACT_ATOMS: atom_id res chain seq x y z
N MET A 1 26.26 17.81 -6.07
CA MET A 1 25.25 16.74 -5.91
C MET A 1 24.24 17.22 -4.88
N CYS A 2 23.05 17.65 -5.31
CA CYS A 2 22.01 18.12 -4.41
C CYS A 2 21.45 16.92 -3.63
N PRO A 3 21.38 16.96 -2.29
CA PRO A 3 20.73 15.91 -1.53
C PRO A 3 19.21 16.10 -1.68
N CYS A 4 18.59 15.52 -2.71
CA CYS A 4 17.16 15.25 -2.65
C CYS A 4 16.92 14.40 -1.41
N SER A 5 16.10 14.90 -0.49
CA SER A 5 15.77 14.21 0.76
C SER A 5 15.19 12.81 0.45
N LEU A 6 15.40 11.83 1.33
CA LEU A 6 14.91 10.46 1.12
C LEU A 6 13.38 10.41 0.89
N GLU A 7 12.66 11.39 1.44
CA GLU A 7 11.21 11.56 1.28
C GLU A 7 10.77 11.95 -0.14
N GLU A 8 11.60 12.66 -0.90
CA GLU A 8 11.33 12.98 -2.31
C GLU A 8 11.48 11.76 -3.22
N ARG A 9 12.24 10.75 -2.78
CA ARG A 9 12.55 9.54 -3.55
C ARG A 9 11.64 8.36 -3.21
N GLN A 10 10.82 8.48 -2.18
CA GLN A 10 9.91 7.41 -1.79
C GLN A 10 8.83 7.24 -2.88
N PRO A 11 8.62 6.01 -3.41
CA PRO A 11 7.53 5.75 -4.34
C PRO A 11 6.20 5.69 -3.61
N TRP A 12 5.16 6.22 -4.24
CA TRP A 12 3.78 6.20 -3.76
C TRP A 12 2.91 5.46 -4.76
N VAL A 13 1.82 4.87 -4.30
CA VAL A 13 0.93 4.04 -5.11
C VAL A 13 -0.53 4.49 -5.00
N TYR A 14 -1.24 4.42 -6.11
CA TYR A 14 -2.71 4.48 -6.14
C TYR A 14 -3.26 3.08 -5.91
N LEU A 15 -3.68 2.75 -4.69
CA LEU A 15 -4.00 1.36 -4.32
C LEU A 15 -5.20 0.76 -5.07
N THR A 16 -6.09 1.60 -5.62
CA THR A 16 -7.22 1.11 -6.44
C THR A 16 -6.77 0.52 -7.77
N CYS A 17 -5.64 0.98 -8.34
CA CYS A 17 -5.19 0.55 -9.68
C CYS A 17 -3.74 0.06 -9.74
N GLY A 18 -2.96 0.21 -8.67
CA GLY A 18 -1.59 -0.28 -8.59
C GLY A 18 -0.53 0.62 -9.23
N HIS A 19 -0.91 1.71 -9.90
CA HIS A 19 0.05 2.62 -10.51
C HIS A 19 0.93 3.29 -9.46
N VAL A 20 2.24 3.30 -9.71
CA VAL A 20 3.25 3.91 -8.85
C VAL A 20 3.70 5.24 -9.43
N HIS A 21 3.86 6.25 -8.57
CA HIS A 21 4.30 7.60 -8.92
C HIS A 21 5.14 8.20 -7.77
N GLY A 22 5.99 9.19 -8.07
CA GLY A 22 6.61 10.00 -7.02
C GLY A 22 5.58 10.82 -6.23
N ARG A 23 5.88 11.15 -4.97
CA ARG A 23 4.99 11.91 -4.07
C ARG A 23 4.53 13.21 -4.72
N HIS A 24 3.24 13.52 -4.58
CA HIS A 24 2.67 14.78 -5.02
C HIS A 24 1.38 15.12 -4.26
N ASP A 25 0.98 16.40 -4.33
CA ASP A 25 -0.17 16.93 -3.57
C ASP A 25 -1.36 17.38 -4.43
N TRP A 26 -1.25 17.29 -5.76
CA TRP A 26 -2.33 17.67 -6.68
C TRP A 26 -3.38 16.56 -6.78
N GLY A 27 -4.62 16.92 -7.07
CA GLY A 27 -5.72 15.96 -7.22
C GLY A 27 -6.14 15.24 -5.93
N GLN A 28 -5.61 15.63 -4.77
CA GLN A 28 -6.05 15.16 -3.46
C GLN A 28 -7.47 15.70 -3.20
N ARG A 29 -8.42 14.80 -2.95
CA ARG A 29 -9.77 15.15 -2.50
C ARG A 29 -9.79 15.02 -0.99
N SER A 30 -9.93 16.16 -0.30
CA SER A 30 -10.20 16.18 1.14
C SER A 30 -11.64 15.74 1.39
N GLU A 31 -11.89 14.43 1.45
CA GLU A 31 -13.09 13.97 2.15
C GLU A 31 -12.84 14.19 3.65
N GLY A 32 -13.77 14.89 4.30
CA GLY A 32 -13.58 15.56 5.58
C GLY A 32 -12.87 14.73 6.65
N VAL A 33 -12.02 15.43 7.40
CA VAL A 33 -11.40 15.07 8.68
C VAL A 33 -12.30 14.13 9.50
N ALA A 34 -12.07 12.82 9.35
CA ALA A 34 -12.26 11.90 10.45
C ALA A 34 -10.88 11.80 11.11
N GLU A 35 -10.81 12.30 12.35
CA GLU A 35 -9.62 12.27 13.20
C GLU A 35 -8.91 10.92 13.06
N PRO A 36 -7.57 10.90 12.89
CA PRO A 36 -6.83 9.66 12.83
C PRO A 36 -7.03 8.94 14.16
N ARG A 37 -7.74 7.80 14.13
CA ARG A 37 -7.68 6.84 15.24
C ARG A 37 -6.26 6.27 15.20
N ASP A 38 -5.57 6.32 16.33
CA ASP A 38 -4.19 5.85 16.48
C ASP A 38 -3.94 4.56 15.67
N GLY A 39 -3.12 4.67 14.61
CA GLY A 39 -2.74 3.56 13.73
C GLY A 39 -3.40 3.54 12.34
N GLU A 40 -4.39 4.39 12.05
CA GLU A 40 -5.05 4.49 10.74
C GLU A 40 -4.62 5.80 10.05
N GLY A 41 -3.58 5.72 9.21
CA GLY A 41 -3.11 6.88 8.45
C GLY A 41 -4.25 7.47 7.63
N SER A 42 -4.48 8.78 7.78
CA SER A 42 -5.42 9.56 6.95
C SER A 42 -5.18 9.23 5.48
N THR A 43 -6.05 8.41 4.90
CA THR A 43 -5.86 7.88 3.55
C THR A 43 -6.41 8.88 2.57
N THR A 44 -5.58 9.88 2.24
CA THR A 44 -5.88 10.85 1.20
C THR A 44 -6.31 10.14 -0.07
N ARG A 45 -7.51 10.48 -0.55
CA ARG A 45 -8.02 9.96 -1.83
C ARG A 45 -7.51 10.84 -2.96
N CYS A 46 -6.95 10.21 -3.98
CA CYS A 46 -6.38 10.91 -5.13
C CYS A 46 -6.82 10.21 -6.43
N GLU A 47 -6.95 11.00 -7.50
CA GLU A 47 -7.22 10.50 -8.85
C GLU A 47 -5.90 10.12 -9.53
N CYS A 48 -5.79 8.86 -9.97
CA CYS A 48 -4.62 8.40 -10.71
C CYS A 48 -4.50 9.11 -12.07
N PRO A 49 -3.40 9.81 -12.38
CA PRO A 49 -3.26 10.56 -13.63
C PRO A 49 -3.16 9.64 -14.86
N LEU A 50 -2.89 8.35 -14.66
CA LEU A 50 -2.70 7.38 -15.75
C LEU A 50 -4.01 6.71 -16.19
N CYS A 51 -4.92 6.45 -15.25
CA CYS A 51 -6.14 5.69 -15.52
C CYS A 51 -7.42 6.29 -14.92
N ARG A 52 -7.32 7.45 -14.26
CA ARG A 52 -8.42 8.19 -13.63
C ARG A 52 -9.16 7.45 -12.51
N SER A 53 -8.64 6.32 -12.04
CA SER A 53 -9.17 5.64 -10.85
C SER A 53 -8.96 6.51 -9.62
N VAL A 54 -10.01 6.69 -8.80
CA VAL A 54 -9.94 7.42 -7.54
C VAL A 54 -9.77 6.44 -6.39
N GLY A 55 -8.82 6.71 -5.49
CA GLY A 55 -8.60 5.84 -4.33
C GLY A 55 -7.48 6.30 -3.42
N PRO A 56 -7.15 5.47 -2.41
CA PRO A 56 -6.05 5.76 -1.50
C PRO A 56 -4.74 5.94 -2.26
N TYR A 57 -4.04 7.03 -1.96
CA TYR A 57 -2.70 7.32 -2.44
C TYR A 57 -1.75 7.33 -1.26
N VAL A 58 -0.87 6.32 -1.19
CA VAL A 58 -0.06 6.04 0.01
C VAL A 58 1.41 5.79 -0.36
N PRO A 59 2.36 6.05 0.56
CA PRO A 59 3.74 5.64 0.38
C PRO A 59 3.86 4.11 0.36
N LEU A 60 4.82 3.60 -0.41
CA LEU A 60 5.21 2.20 -0.38
C LEU A 60 6.29 1.96 0.68
N TRP A 61 6.18 0.81 1.36
CA TRP A 61 7.12 0.38 2.41
C TRP A 61 7.58 -1.04 2.17
N LEU A 62 8.87 -1.31 2.37
CA LEU A 62 9.38 -2.68 2.51
C LEU A 62 9.26 -3.08 3.98
N GLY A 63 8.72 -4.27 4.24
CA GLY A 63 8.63 -4.81 5.58
C GLY A 63 10.00 -5.27 6.09
N CYS A 64 10.31 -5.02 7.36
CA CYS A 64 11.60 -5.34 7.97
C CYS A 64 11.77 -6.83 8.29
N GLU A 65 10.68 -7.56 8.60
CA GLU A 65 10.76 -8.91 9.16
C GLU A 65 10.86 -10.02 8.10
N PRO A 66 12.02 -10.72 7.96
CA PRO A 66 12.21 -11.70 6.91
C PRO A 66 11.29 -12.93 7.02
N ALA A 67 10.90 -13.29 8.25
CA ALA A 67 10.05 -14.45 8.53
C ALA A 67 8.62 -14.32 7.97
N VAL A 68 8.22 -13.11 7.58
CA VAL A 68 6.90 -12.83 7.00
C VAL A 68 6.84 -13.17 5.51
N TYR A 69 7.99 -13.19 4.83
CA TYR A 69 8.07 -13.47 3.40
C TYR A 69 8.04 -14.98 3.16
N LEU A 70 7.18 -15.42 2.24
CA LEU A 70 7.07 -16.84 1.88
C LEU A 70 8.05 -17.29 0.80
N ASP A 71 8.66 -16.33 0.11
CA ASP A 71 9.65 -16.55 -0.92
C ASP A 71 10.56 -15.31 -1.06
N ALA A 72 11.60 -15.45 -1.88
CA ALA A 72 12.47 -14.36 -2.30
C ALA A 72 12.05 -13.76 -3.66
N GLY A 73 10.74 -13.80 -3.97
CA GLY A 73 10.20 -13.27 -5.22
C GLY A 73 10.28 -11.75 -5.31
N ALA A 74 10.16 -11.22 -6.53
CA ALA A 74 10.23 -9.77 -6.76
C ALA A 74 9.07 -9.01 -6.07
N PRO A 75 9.33 -7.81 -5.50
CA PRO A 75 8.37 -7.00 -4.75
C PRO A 75 7.37 -6.30 -5.69
N THR A 76 6.50 -7.10 -6.29
CA THR A 76 5.60 -6.70 -7.38
C THR A 76 4.18 -6.38 -6.90
N HIS A 77 3.88 -6.58 -5.62
CA HIS A 77 2.55 -6.40 -5.07
C HIS A 77 2.59 -5.66 -3.73
N ALA A 78 1.52 -4.97 -3.38
CA ALA A 78 1.38 -4.29 -2.09
C ALA A 78 0.08 -4.67 -1.39
N PHE A 79 0.09 -4.68 -0.06
CA PHE A 79 -1.09 -4.83 0.78
C PHE A 79 -1.98 -3.58 0.72
N VAL A 80 -3.30 -3.79 0.67
CA VAL A 80 -4.32 -2.74 0.68
C VAL A 80 -5.04 -2.78 2.03
N PRO A 81 -5.07 -1.68 2.81
CA PRO A 81 -4.82 -0.29 2.40
C PRO A 81 -3.43 0.28 2.75
N CYS A 82 -2.49 -0.52 3.30
CA CYS A 82 -1.30 0.05 3.96
C CYS A 82 -0.06 0.27 3.09
N GLY A 83 0.02 -0.29 1.88
CA GLY A 83 1.14 -0.06 0.96
C GLY A 83 2.43 -0.85 1.27
N HIS A 84 2.40 -1.81 2.20
CA HIS A 84 3.53 -2.72 2.42
C HIS A 84 3.74 -3.64 1.22
N VAL A 85 4.96 -3.69 0.68
CA VAL A 85 5.31 -4.35 -0.57
C VAL A 85 5.91 -5.73 -0.31
N CYS A 86 5.42 -6.74 -1.05
CA CYS A 86 5.97 -8.09 -1.07
C CYS A 86 5.84 -8.74 -2.45
N SER A 87 6.27 -10.00 -2.55
CA SER A 87 5.94 -10.86 -3.68
C SER A 87 4.45 -11.19 -3.73
N GLU A 88 3.99 -11.59 -4.93
CA GLU A 88 2.61 -12.03 -5.17
C GLU A 88 2.17 -13.15 -4.22
N ARG A 89 3.03 -14.15 -4.03
CA ARG A 89 2.75 -15.30 -3.16
C ARG A 89 2.54 -14.85 -1.72
N THR A 90 3.39 -13.95 -1.23
CA THR A 90 3.33 -13.45 0.15
C THR A 90 2.06 -12.65 0.38
N VAL A 91 1.70 -11.72 -0.52
CA VAL A 91 0.48 -10.90 -0.31
C VAL A 91 -0.79 -11.75 -0.37
N ARG A 92 -0.86 -12.72 -1.28
CA ARG A 92 -2.03 -13.60 -1.42
C ARG A 92 -2.22 -14.46 -0.18
N TYR A 93 -1.15 -15.08 0.31
CA TYR A 93 -1.20 -15.90 1.52
C TYR A 93 -1.75 -15.13 2.72
N TRP A 94 -1.21 -13.93 2.98
CA TRP A 94 -1.65 -13.14 4.13
C TRP A 94 -3.03 -12.51 3.95
N ALA A 95 -3.46 -12.24 2.72
CA ALA A 95 -4.83 -11.79 2.43
C ALA A 95 -5.87 -12.92 2.56
N GLU A 96 -5.46 -14.17 2.43
CA GLU A 96 -6.32 -15.35 2.57
C GLU A 96 -6.21 -16.02 3.95
N THR A 97 -5.20 -15.67 4.75
CA THR A 97 -4.97 -16.22 6.09
C THR A 97 -5.61 -15.31 7.13
N PRO A 98 -6.75 -15.70 7.72
CA PRO A 98 -7.41 -14.88 8.72
C PRO A 98 -6.70 -15.04 10.07
N LEU A 99 -6.28 -13.93 10.67
CA LEU A 99 -5.63 -13.92 11.98
C LEU A 99 -6.64 -13.54 13.08
N PRO A 100 -6.46 -14.06 14.32
CA PRO A 100 -7.27 -13.64 15.45
C PRO A 100 -7.21 -12.12 15.63
N HIS A 101 -8.38 -11.51 15.76
CA HIS A 101 -8.54 -10.08 16.01
C HIS A 101 -9.51 -9.87 17.18
N GLY A 102 -8.97 -9.48 18.33
CA GLY A 102 -9.74 -9.42 19.57
C GLY A 102 -10.16 -10.81 20.06
N THR A 103 -11.29 -10.90 20.73
CA THR A 103 -11.74 -12.15 21.38
C THR A 103 -12.67 -13.02 20.52
N HIS A 104 -13.27 -12.46 19.46
CA HIS A 104 -14.34 -13.15 18.71
C HIS A 104 -14.30 -12.95 17.19
N ALA A 105 -13.25 -12.35 16.61
CA ALA A 105 -13.17 -12.12 15.17
C ALA A 105 -11.87 -12.67 14.58
N PHE A 106 -11.94 -13.11 13.34
CA PHE A 106 -10.78 -13.43 12.53
C PHE A 106 -10.85 -12.60 11.25
N ARG A 107 -9.75 -11.96 10.89
CA ARG A 107 -9.67 -11.22 9.63
C ARG A 107 -8.24 -11.24 9.08
N PRO A 108 -8.07 -11.21 7.76
CA PRO A 108 -6.76 -10.96 7.16
C PRO A 108 -6.23 -9.59 7.59
N VAL A 109 -4.95 -9.54 7.96
CA VAL A 109 -4.26 -8.30 8.34
C VAL A 109 -2.89 -8.26 7.68
N CYS A 110 -2.37 -7.06 7.45
CA CYS A 110 -0.99 -6.88 7.04
C CYS A 110 -0.08 -7.41 8.17
N PRO A 111 0.82 -8.36 7.89
CA PRO A 111 1.70 -8.93 8.92
C PRO A 111 2.75 -7.95 9.46
N PHE A 112 2.99 -6.82 8.78
CA PHE A 112 4.00 -5.83 9.20
C PHE A 112 3.45 -4.73 10.10
N CYS A 113 2.21 -4.28 9.85
CA CYS A 113 1.60 -3.16 10.60
C CYS A 113 0.23 -3.48 11.21
N SER A 114 -0.24 -4.72 11.08
CA SER A 114 -1.52 -5.19 11.62
C SER A 114 -2.77 -4.49 11.06
N ALA A 115 -2.63 -3.66 10.02
CA ALA A 115 -3.76 -3.05 9.32
C ALA A 115 -4.69 -4.11 8.75
N ALA A 116 -6.01 -3.92 8.90
CA ALA A 116 -7.00 -4.81 8.30
C ALA A 116 -6.89 -4.78 6.77
N LEU A 117 -6.85 -5.95 6.13
CA LEU A 117 -6.81 -6.02 4.68
C LEU A 117 -8.22 -5.97 4.09
N GLY A 118 -8.36 -5.30 2.96
CA GLY A 118 -9.61 -5.30 2.18
C GLY A 118 -9.84 -6.62 1.44
N THR A 119 -10.75 -6.59 0.47
CA THR A 119 -10.96 -7.71 -0.47
C THR A 119 -10.73 -7.19 -1.89
N PRO A 120 -9.72 -7.67 -2.63
CA PRO A 120 -8.85 -8.81 -2.34
C PRO A 120 -7.69 -8.56 -1.35
N GLY A 121 -7.53 -7.35 -0.80
CA GLY A 121 -6.54 -7.07 0.27
C GLY A 121 -5.11 -6.82 -0.22
N TRP A 122 -4.91 -6.88 -1.53
CA TRP A 122 -3.64 -6.60 -2.20
C TRP A 122 -3.87 -5.99 -3.58
N THR A 123 -2.84 -5.35 -4.13
CA THR A 123 -2.81 -4.86 -5.51
C THR A 123 -1.47 -5.18 -6.16
N ARG A 124 -1.47 -5.44 -7.47
CA ARG A 124 -0.24 -5.52 -8.27
C ARG A 124 0.30 -4.10 -8.48
N LEU A 125 1.61 -3.91 -8.37
CA LEU A 125 2.28 -2.65 -8.63
C LEU A 125 2.58 -2.50 -10.12
N ILE A 126 2.33 -1.31 -10.65
CA ILE A 126 2.58 -0.92 -12.03
C ILE A 126 3.52 0.28 -12.01
N PHE A 127 4.79 0.01 -12.24
CA PHE A 127 5.83 1.04 -12.40
C PHE A 127 5.78 1.58 -13.83
N GLN A 128 5.89 2.89 -14.00
CA GLN A 128 6.06 3.46 -15.32
C GLN A 128 7.43 3.05 -15.88
N GLY A 129 7.44 2.39 -17.03
CA GLY A 129 8.66 2.20 -17.81
C GLY A 129 9.04 3.48 -18.55
N PRO A 130 10.28 3.58 -19.06
CA PRO A 130 10.60 4.63 -20.02
C PRO A 130 9.63 4.53 -21.21
N ILE A 131 9.09 5.68 -21.63
CA ILE A 131 8.40 5.82 -22.91
C ILE A 131 9.53 5.96 -23.94
N ASP A 132 9.73 4.92 -24.75
CA ASP A 132 10.60 4.93 -25.92
C ASP A 132 10.23 6.02 -26.94
#